data_AF-A0A966YS39-F1
#
_entry.id   AF-A0A966YS39-F1
#
_cell.length_a   1.000
_cell.length_b   1.000
_cell.length_c   1.000
_cell.angle_alpha   90.00
_cell.angle_beta   90.00
_cell.angle_gamma   90.00
#
_symmetry.space_group_name_H-M   'P 1'
#
loop_
_entity.id
_entity.type
_entity.pdbx_description
1 polymer ?
#
loop_
_entity_poly.entity_id
_entity_poly.type
_entity_poly.pdbx_seq_one_letter_code
_entity_poly.pdbx_strand_id
1 'polypeptide(L)'
;KVNANRLHLQYLGKKRGCMRKGHKLSRVKRALLLIAAVVASLLPMAPAVAGTCDWDTSTGWVARENALPGDAQWDRGAPVRMSADFSRRVQVKRIEGWFGATSAQCGQTVALHLVGASKDSETTISIYRLGYYGGARARLVGVEKVSDILWKFKVTKNTPPGQYLFRLDAERRKTSFVPLVIRDHKSKSAITFISSVLTWQAYNQWGGSSLYKGPDAKRESKALSVTFDRPYDGDGAGQLRYMEFPALYLAEKAGHEINYITDLDLDSDPTALRNTKSIVVGGHSEYWTERMRRAIDTSVDRGINFVALGGNTGYNKITYDPKTRTMSNIVMWRDPSVRKPESLLLGAQ
;
A
#
# COMPACT_ATOMS: atom_id res chain seq x y z
N LYS A 1 -50.69 33.13 2.61
CA LYS A 1 -51.18 34.53 2.44
C LYS A 1 -51.26 35.17 3.83
N VAL A 2 -50.30 36.01 4.21
CA VAL A 2 -50.48 37.29 4.94
C VAL A 2 -49.15 38.05 4.77
N ASN A 3 -49.29 39.29 4.29
CA ASN A 3 -48.27 40.29 3.99
C ASN A 3 -47.61 40.83 5.27
N ALA A 4 -46.29 41.02 5.28
CA ALA A 4 -45.59 42.28 5.04
C ALA A 4 -45.97 43.43 6.00
N ASN A 5 -45.01 43.86 6.82
CA ASN A 5 -44.86 45.27 7.14
C ASN A 5 -43.38 45.60 7.42
N ARG A 6 -42.93 46.65 6.73
CA ARG A 6 -41.58 47.19 6.70
C ARG A 6 -41.71 48.62 7.22
N LEU A 7 -40.93 49.00 8.23
CA LEU A 7 -40.76 50.40 8.63
C LEU A 7 -39.30 50.62 9.01
N HIS A 8 -38.75 51.71 8.47
CA HIS A 8 -37.34 52.09 8.47
C HIS A 8 -37.29 53.58 8.81
N LEU A 9 -36.45 54.00 9.75
CA LEU A 9 -35.89 55.36 9.96
C LEU A 9 -35.09 55.33 11.30
N GLN A 10 -33.77 55.17 11.25
CA GLN A 10 -32.72 56.21 11.32
C GLN A 10 -32.76 57.11 12.57
N TYR A 11 -31.71 57.03 13.40
CA TYR A 11 -31.14 58.18 14.11
C TYR A 11 -29.62 58.04 14.30
N LEU A 12 -28.92 59.15 14.05
CA LEU A 12 -27.47 59.34 14.04
C LEU A 12 -26.88 59.49 15.46
N GLY A 13 -25.62 59.06 15.65
CA GLY A 13 -24.84 59.37 16.84
C GLY A 13 -23.36 58.97 16.75
N LYS A 14 -22.51 59.85 16.20
CA LYS A 14 -21.03 59.76 16.21
C LYS A 14 -20.49 59.91 17.64
N LYS A 15 -19.56 59.05 18.08
CA LYS A 15 -18.46 59.39 19.02
C LYS A 15 -17.21 58.54 18.75
N ARG A 16 -16.06 59.10 19.12
CA ARG A 16 -14.71 58.91 18.57
C ARG A 16 -13.96 57.72 19.18
N GLY A 17 -13.16 57.06 18.34
CA GLY A 17 -11.73 56.82 18.54
C GLY A 17 -11.25 55.90 19.66
N CYS A 18 -10.74 54.72 19.28
CA CYS A 18 -9.49 54.19 19.84
C CYS A 18 -8.83 53.24 18.83
N MET A 19 -7.69 53.65 18.25
CA MET A 19 -6.82 52.80 17.44
C MET A 19 -6.05 51.85 18.35
N ARG A 20 -6.14 50.53 18.12
CA ARG A 20 -5.11 49.57 18.50
C ARG A 20 -4.54 48.92 17.24
N LYS A 21 -3.25 49.12 17.03
CA LYS A 21 -2.44 48.60 15.93
C LYS A 21 -2.44 47.06 15.96
N GLY A 22 -3.15 46.43 15.03
CA GLY A 22 -2.97 45.02 14.71
C GLY A 22 -1.79 44.85 13.76
N HIS A 23 -0.74 44.17 14.20
CA HIS A 23 0.31 43.67 13.30
C HIS A 23 -0.30 42.66 12.32
N LYS A 24 -0.75 43.13 11.16
CA LYS A 24 -1.01 42.28 10.00
C LYS A 24 0.34 41.74 9.51
N LEU A 25 0.70 40.52 9.92
CA LEU A 25 1.68 39.76 9.16
C LEU A 25 1.14 39.61 7.73
N SER A 26 1.89 40.10 6.75
CA SER A 26 1.50 40.04 5.34
C SER A 26 1.26 38.58 4.92
N ARG A 27 0.28 38.37 4.03
CA ARG A 27 -0.03 37.05 3.42
C ARG A 27 1.21 36.34 2.86
N VAL A 28 2.26 37.09 2.53
CA VAL A 28 3.55 36.61 2.02
C VAL A 28 4.35 35.81 3.07
N LYS A 29 4.31 36.17 4.36
CA LYS A 29 5.04 35.44 5.41
C LYS A 29 4.40 34.10 5.79
N ARG A 30 3.08 33.93 5.60
CA ARG A 30 2.39 32.63 5.76
C ARG A 30 2.68 31.67 4.59
N ALA A 31 2.90 32.20 3.39
CA ALA A 31 3.28 31.38 2.24
C ALA A 31 4.70 30.79 2.37
N LEU A 32 5.65 31.55 2.92
CA LEU A 32 7.03 31.09 3.13
C LEU A 32 7.17 30.00 4.20
N LEU A 33 6.35 30.02 5.26
CA LEU A 33 6.33 28.96 6.28
C LEU A 33 5.68 27.65 5.79
N LEU A 34 4.74 27.73 4.86
CA LEU A 34 4.17 26.55 4.18
C LEU A 34 5.13 25.94 3.16
N ILE A 35 5.95 26.76 2.50
CA ILE A 35 6.97 26.26 1.55
C ILE A 35 8.10 25.54 2.31
N ALA A 36 8.53 26.04 3.48
CA ALA A 36 9.57 25.37 4.28
C ALA A 36 9.12 23.99 4.82
N ALA A 37 7.83 23.82 5.16
CA ALA A 37 7.29 22.54 5.62
C ALA A 37 7.09 21.50 4.50
N VAL A 38 6.81 21.95 3.26
CA VAL A 38 6.65 21.05 2.09
C VAL A 38 8.00 20.65 1.50
N VAL A 39 9.02 21.50 1.60
CA VAL A 39 10.37 21.18 1.09
C VAL A 39 11.08 20.12 1.95
N ALA A 40 10.77 20.03 3.25
CA ALA A 40 11.32 18.99 4.12
C ALA A 40 10.80 17.56 3.82
N SER A 41 9.70 17.43 3.07
CA SER A 41 9.10 16.16 2.64
C SER A 41 9.48 15.72 1.21
N LEU A 42 10.30 16.50 0.50
CA LEU A 42 10.68 16.26 -0.91
C LEU A 42 12.14 15.84 -1.11
N LEU A 43 12.87 15.58 -0.03
CA LEU A 43 14.17 14.93 -0.17
C LEU A 43 13.92 13.51 -0.69
N PRO A 44 14.43 13.14 -1.87
CA PRO A 44 14.51 11.72 -2.21
C PRO A 44 15.30 11.08 -1.09
N MET A 45 14.69 10.15 -0.35
CA MET A 45 15.45 9.25 0.49
C MET A 45 16.44 8.58 -0.45
N ALA A 46 17.72 8.98 -0.36
CA ALA A 46 18.80 8.19 -0.89
C ALA A 46 18.53 6.74 -0.47
N PRO A 47 18.70 5.74 -1.36
CA PRO A 47 18.40 4.37 -1.01
C PRO A 47 19.16 4.05 0.27
N ALA A 48 18.43 3.96 1.38
CA ALA A 48 19.03 3.68 2.66
C ALA A 48 19.73 2.34 2.50
N VAL A 49 21.05 2.35 2.65
CA VAL A 49 21.90 1.16 2.51
C VAL A 49 21.27 0.09 3.38
N ALA A 50 20.91 -1.05 2.77
CA ALA A 50 20.32 -2.15 3.49
C ALA A 50 21.28 -2.55 4.62
N GLY A 51 20.80 -2.49 5.87
CA GLY A 51 21.54 -3.04 7.00
C GLY A 51 21.59 -4.57 6.90
N THR A 52 22.44 -5.18 7.71
CA THR A 52 22.38 -6.63 7.96
C THR A 52 21.52 -6.88 9.19
N CYS A 53 20.41 -7.57 8.97
CA CYS A 53 19.65 -8.18 10.03
C CYS A 53 20.10 -9.62 9.92
N ASP A 54 20.71 -10.17 10.97
CA ASP A 54 21.17 -11.56 11.00
C ASP A 54 19.95 -12.51 11.07
N TRP A 55 19.06 -12.39 10.09
CA TRP A 55 17.92 -13.25 9.89
C TRP A 55 18.43 -14.64 9.60
N ASP A 56 17.75 -15.62 10.17
CA ASP A 56 17.97 -17.00 9.80
C ASP A 56 17.55 -17.20 8.34
N THR A 57 18.55 -17.39 7.49
CA THR A 57 18.42 -17.67 6.05
C THR A 57 18.90 -19.08 5.71
N SER A 58 19.18 -19.90 6.73
CA SER A 58 19.60 -21.28 6.53
C SER A 58 18.41 -22.14 6.12
N THR A 59 18.65 -23.19 5.34
CA THR A 59 17.60 -24.06 4.82
C THR A 59 16.64 -24.53 5.93
N GLY A 60 15.34 -24.44 5.65
CA GLY A 60 14.27 -24.75 6.60
C GLY A 60 13.88 -23.58 7.51
N TRP A 61 14.34 -22.35 7.25
CA TRP A 61 14.02 -21.20 8.10
C TRP A 61 12.53 -20.91 8.14
N VAL A 62 11.79 -21.11 7.03
CA VAL A 62 10.33 -20.95 6.99
C VAL A 62 9.64 -21.94 7.92
N ALA A 63 10.13 -23.18 8.01
CA ALA A 63 9.57 -24.18 8.93
C ALA A 63 9.82 -23.80 10.39
N ARG A 64 11.03 -23.30 10.72
CA ARG A 64 11.37 -22.79 12.06
C ARG A 64 10.56 -21.56 12.43
N GLU A 65 10.41 -20.63 11.51
CA GLU A 65 9.54 -19.45 11.67
C GLU A 65 8.09 -19.86 11.91
N ASN A 66 7.56 -20.81 11.14
CA ASN A 66 6.19 -21.31 11.31
C ASN A 66 5.98 -22.23 12.53
N ALA A 67 7.04 -22.63 13.21
CA ALA A 67 6.96 -23.31 14.51
C ALA A 67 6.75 -22.33 15.68
N LEU A 68 6.94 -21.03 15.46
CA LEU A 68 6.65 -20.01 16.47
C LEU A 68 5.12 -19.89 16.70
N PRO A 69 4.70 -19.47 17.91
CA PRO A 69 3.28 -19.30 18.22
C PRO A 69 2.61 -18.27 17.28
N GLY A 70 1.55 -18.69 16.60
CA GLY A 70 0.69 -17.80 15.85
C GLY A 70 -0.47 -17.23 16.68
N ASP A 71 -1.12 -16.21 16.15
CA ASP A 71 -2.31 -15.58 16.76
C ASP A 71 -3.52 -15.78 15.84
N ALA A 72 -4.46 -16.64 16.23
CA ALA A 72 -5.66 -16.91 15.45
C ALA A 72 -6.72 -15.81 15.51
N GLN A 73 -6.52 -14.77 16.32
CA GLN A 73 -7.43 -13.62 16.48
C GLN A 73 -6.91 -12.35 15.78
N TRP A 74 -5.82 -12.46 15.01
CA TRP A 74 -5.15 -11.35 14.35
C TRP A 74 -6.09 -10.47 13.51
N ASP A 75 -7.14 -11.03 12.90
CA ASP A 75 -8.12 -10.33 12.06
C ASP A 75 -9.49 -10.08 12.70
N ARG A 76 -9.62 -10.35 14.00
CA ARG A 76 -10.85 -10.12 14.74
C ARG A 76 -11.29 -8.65 14.62
N GLY A 77 -12.50 -8.45 14.07
CA GLY A 77 -13.09 -7.13 13.87
C GLY A 77 -12.76 -6.46 12.53
N ALA A 78 -11.92 -7.11 11.71
CA ALA A 78 -11.56 -6.68 10.36
C ALA A 78 -11.94 -7.77 9.33
N PRO A 79 -13.24 -7.93 9.01
CA PRO A 79 -13.67 -8.93 8.04
C PRO A 79 -13.05 -8.66 6.67
N VAL A 80 -12.71 -9.72 5.93
CA VAL A 80 -12.19 -9.60 4.55
C VAL A 80 -13.21 -8.82 3.72
N ARG A 81 -12.71 -7.83 2.98
CA ARG A 81 -13.49 -7.09 1.99
C ARG A 81 -12.69 -6.96 0.71
N MET A 82 -13.35 -7.19 -0.41
CA MET A 82 -12.73 -7.06 -1.73
C MET A 82 -12.52 -5.59 -2.09
N SER A 83 -11.51 -5.32 -2.91
CA SER A 83 -11.24 -3.99 -3.46
C SER A 83 -12.30 -3.59 -4.49
N ALA A 84 -12.40 -2.29 -4.77
CA ALA A 84 -13.49 -1.71 -5.54
C ALA A 84 -14.88 -2.01 -4.94
N ASP A 85 -14.95 -2.12 -3.60
CA ASP A 85 -16.21 -2.22 -2.85
C ASP A 85 -16.80 -0.82 -2.62
N PHE A 86 -17.81 -0.47 -3.43
CA PHE A 86 -18.52 0.82 -3.39
C PHE A 86 -19.43 1.00 -2.17
N SER A 87 -19.69 -0.07 -1.42
CA SER A 87 -20.48 0.02 -0.18
C SER A 87 -19.73 0.78 0.92
N ARG A 88 -18.40 0.93 0.78
CA ARG A 88 -17.56 1.69 1.71
C ARG A 88 -17.68 3.21 1.43
N ARG A 89 -18.81 3.81 1.81
CA ARG A 89 -18.96 5.27 1.93
C ARG A 89 -19.06 5.72 3.40
N VAL A 90 -18.20 6.68 3.78
CA VAL A 90 -18.24 7.75 4.83
C VAL A 90 -19.02 7.63 6.16
N GLN A 91 -19.88 6.62 6.37
CA GLN A 91 -20.78 6.56 7.53
C GLN A 91 -20.16 5.98 8.80
N VAL A 92 -18.97 5.38 8.70
CA VAL A 92 -18.30 4.77 9.84
C VAL A 92 -16.90 5.35 9.99
N LYS A 93 -16.60 5.87 11.18
CA LYS A 93 -15.26 6.35 11.54
C LYS A 93 -14.29 5.17 11.55
N ARG A 94 -13.14 5.35 10.90
CA ARG A 94 -12.07 4.35 10.79
C ARG A 94 -10.75 4.95 11.21
N ILE A 95 -9.85 4.07 11.62
CA ILE A 95 -8.41 4.34 11.64
C ILE A 95 -7.86 3.60 10.43
N GLU A 96 -7.13 4.32 9.59
CA GLU A 96 -6.63 3.83 8.29
C GLU A 96 -5.21 4.36 8.10
N GLY A 97 -4.47 3.84 7.12
CA GLY A 97 -3.16 4.40 6.82
C GLY A 97 -2.53 3.83 5.56
N TRP A 98 -1.36 4.39 5.23
CA TRP A 98 -0.51 3.91 4.14
C TRP A 98 0.96 4.13 4.49
N PHE A 99 1.82 3.25 4.00
CA PHE A 99 3.26 3.46 4.06
C PHE A 99 3.74 4.31 2.87
N GLY A 100 4.79 5.11 3.11
CA GLY A 100 5.53 5.81 2.06
C GLY A 100 6.36 4.88 1.15
N ALA A 101 6.26 3.56 1.31
CA ALA A 101 6.87 2.52 0.48
C ALA A 101 6.00 1.26 0.51
N THR A 102 6.07 0.43 -0.52
CA THR A 102 5.34 -0.86 -0.60
C THR A 102 6.16 -2.02 -0.05
N SER A 103 7.47 -1.84 0.06
CA SER A 103 8.38 -2.78 0.66
C SER A 103 9.47 -2.07 1.47
N ALA A 104 10.17 -2.83 2.32
CA ALA A 104 11.35 -2.37 3.07
C ALA A 104 12.35 -3.50 3.25
N GLN A 105 13.63 -3.13 3.39
CA GLN A 105 14.73 -4.03 3.74
C GLN A 105 15.23 -3.79 5.16
N CYS A 106 16.06 -4.70 5.67
CA CYS A 106 16.69 -4.53 6.96
C CYS A 106 17.32 -3.14 7.14
N GLY A 107 17.14 -2.55 8.33
CA GLY A 107 17.72 -1.27 8.71
C GLY A 107 16.99 -0.07 8.12
N GLN A 108 16.22 -0.26 7.04
CA GLN A 108 15.41 0.80 6.46
C GLN A 108 14.28 1.19 7.41
N THR A 109 13.92 2.47 7.35
CA THR A 109 12.80 3.04 8.10
C THR A 109 11.77 3.54 7.11
N VAL A 110 10.52 3.09 7.26
CA VAL A 110 9.39 3.51 6.42
C VAL A 110 8.36 4.26 7.26
N ALA A 111 7.84 5.34 6.70
CA ALA A 111 6.85 6.16 7.37
C ALA A 111 5.44 5.62 7.11
N LEU A 112 4.67 5.41 8.18
CA LEU A 112 3.25 5.11 8.17
C LEU A 112 2.47 6.40 8.42
N HIS A 113 1.67 6.80 7.44
CA HIS A 113 0.73 7.91 7.55
C HIS A 113 -0.62 7.38 8.00
N LEU A 114 -1.18 7.96 9.06
CA LEU A 114 -2.46 7.57 9.64
C LEU A 114 -3.55 8.57 9.29
N VAL A 115 -4.71 8.05 8.92
CA VAL A 115 -5.96 8.79 8.70
C VAL A 115 -6.94 8.43 9.80
N GLY A 116 -7.45 9.45 10.48
CA GLY A 116 -8.35 9.27 11.63
C GLY A 116 -7.64 9.19 12.98
N ALA A 117 -6.30 9.11 13.02
CA ALA A 117 -5.55 9.35 14.25
C ALA A 117 -5.70 10.81 14.72
N SER A 118 -5.64 11.03 16.03
CA SER A 118 -5.59 12.37 16.64
C SER A 118 -4.78 12.32 17.92
N LYS A 119 -4.24 13.47 18.35
CA LYS A 119 -3.50 13.57 19.62
C LYS A 119 -4.33 13.11 20.82
N ASP A 120 -5.65 13.23 20.71
CA ASP A 120 -6.62 12.88 21.76
C ASP A 120 -7.07 11.41 21.71
N SER A 121 -6.57 10.60 20.76
CA SER A 121 -6.94 9.17 20.63
C SER A 121 -5.72 8.35 20.23
N GLU A 122 -5.23 7.54 21.18
CA GLU A 122 -4.18 6.57 20.94
C GLU A 122 -4.60 5.55 19.86
N THR A 123 -3.69 5.27 18.94
CA THR A 123 -3.79 4.19 17.97
C THR A 123 -2.83 3.08 18.38
N THR A 124 -3.35 1.86 18.53
CA THR A 124 -2.53 0.65 18.69
C THR A 124 -2.22 0.09 17.31
N ILE A 125 -0.93 -0.11 17.03
CA ILE A 125 -0.41 -0.74 15.83
C ILE A 125 0.07 -2.14 16.22
N SER A 126 -0.66 -3.18 15.85
CA SER A 126 -0.22 -4.57 16.00
C SER A 126 0.41 -5.05 14.71
N ILE A 127 1.67 -5.48 14.76
CA ILE A 127 2.48 -5.84 13.61
C ILE A 127 2.43 -7.36 13.43
N TYR A 128 1.81 -7.83 12.36
CA TYR A 128 1.70 -9.26 12.08
C TYR A 128 2.54 -9.65 10.86
N ARG A 129 3.37 -10.69 11.00
CA ARG A 129 3.92 -11.43 9.86
C ARG A 129 2.88 -12.49 9.48
N LEU A 130 2.44 -12.48 8.23
CA LEU A 130 1.54 -13.52 7.72
C LEU A 130 2.32 -14.80 7.38
N GLY A 131 1.69 -15.96 7.51
CA GLY A 131 2.34 -17.26 7.32
C GLY A 131 1.45 -18.42 7.73
N TYR A 132 1.99 -19.63 7.83
CA TYR A 132 1.22 -20.83 8.22
C TYR A 132 0.91 -20.88 9.73
N TYR A 133 1.95 -20.78 10.57
CA TYR A 133 1.91 -20.79 12.05
C TYR A 133 0.93 -21.80 12.65
N GLY A 134 1.03 -23.07 12.26
CA GLY A 134 0.15 -24.13 12.77
C GLY A 134 -1.34 -23.93 12.44
N GLY A 135 -1.66 -23.13 11.42
CA GLY A 135 -3.03 -22.79 11.04
C GLY A 135 -3.54 -21.45 11.57
N ALA A 136 -2.77 -20.74 12.41
CA ALA A 136 -3.16 -19.44 12.96
C ALA A 136 -3.11 -18.29 11.92
N ARG A 137 -2.43 -18.50 10.79
CA ARG A 137 -2.36 -17.58 9.62
C ARG A 137 -1.50 -16.32 9.83
N ALA A 138 -1.16 -15.96 11.06
CA ALA A 138 -0.28 -14.85 11.35
C ALA A 138 0.44 -15.04 12.70
N ARG A 139 1.58 -14.39 12.85
CA ARG A 139 2.31 -14.25 14.12
C ARG A 139 2.40 -12.78 14.50
N LEU A 140 2.09 -12.46 15.75
CA LEU A 140 2.32 -11.14 16.31
C LEU A 140 3.83 -10.93 16.50
N VAL A 141 4.36 -9.88 15.88
CA VAL A 141 5.79 -9.52 15.92
C VAL A 141 6.06 -8.39 16.89
N GLY A 142 5.10 -7.50 17.09
CA GLY A 142 5.21 -6.37 17.99
C GLY A 142 3.92 -5.58 18.09
N VAL A 143 3.84 -4.76 19.13
CA VAL A 143 2.73 -3.84 19.37
C VAL A 143 3.30 -2.49 19.73
N GLU A 144 2.82 -1.44 19.07
CA GLU A 144 3.22 -0.07 19.29
C GLU A 144 1.99 0.80 19.55
N LYS A 145 2.13 1.80 20.41
CA LYS A 145 1.07 2.76 20.72
C LYS A 145 1.51 4.14 20.28
N VAL A 146 0.69 4.80 19.48
CA VAL A 146 1.03 6.08 18.86
C VAL A 146 -0.13 7.06 18.95
N SER A 147 0.21 8.33 19.13
CA SER A 147 -0.76 9.45 19.10
C SER A 147 -0.49 10.45 17.97
N ASP A 148 0.61 10.26 17.24
CA ASP A 148 0.95 11.07 16.07
C ASP A 148 0.32 10.47 14.81
N ILE A 149 0.04 11.32 13.83
CA ILE A 149 -0.47 10.91 12.51
C ILE A 149 0.63 10.33 11.61
N LEU A 150 1.89 10.49 12.00
CA LEU A 150 3.05 9.95 11.31
C LEU A 150 3.85 9.09 12.28
N TRP A 151 3.91 7.79 12.00
CA TRP A 151 4.76 6.85 12.73
C TRP A 151 5.85 6.29 11.82
N LYS A 152 7.00 5.92 12.38
CA LYS A 152 8.14 5.39 11.62
C LYS A 152 8.42 3.97 12.05
N PHE A 153 8.30 3.03 11.12
CA PHE A 153 8.64 1.63 11.32
C PHE A 153 10.08 1.37 10.86
N LYS A 154 10.92 0.82 11.73
CA LYS A 154 12.26 0.35 11.36
C LYS A 154 12.26 -1.16 11.21
N VAL A 155 12.74 -1.66 10.07
CA VAL A 155 12.95 -3.09 9.87
C VAL A 155 14.15 -3.56 10.69
N THR A 156 13.98 -4.61 11.47
CA THR A 156 15.01 -5.16 12.37
C THR A 156 15.11 -6.69 12.26
N LYS A 157 16.01 -7.30 13.03
CA LYS A 157 16.14 -8.76 13.11
C LYS A 157 14.85 -9.48 13.53
N ASN A 158 13.95 -8.80 14.24
CA ASN A 158 12.70 -9.39 14.72
C ASN A 158 11.62 -9.46 13.64
N THR A 159 11.84 -8.82 12.50
CA THR A 159 10.91 -8.74 11.38
C THR A 159 11.52 -9.44 10.16
N PRO A 160 11.58 -10.79 10.14
CA PRO A 160 12.16 -11.54 9.03
C PRO A 160 11.37 -11.34 7.72
N PRO A 161 11.93 -11.69 6.55
CA PRO A 161 11.26 -11.50 5.26
C PRO A 161 9.87 -12.14 5.22
N GLY A 162 8.93 -11.47 4.54
CA GLY A 162 7.54 -11.93 4.45
C GLY A 162 6.55 -10.83 4.12
N GLN A 163 5.28 -11.24 4.08
CA GLN A 163 4.13 -10.34 4.01
C GLN A 163 3.73 -9.88 5.41
N TYR A 164 3.57 -8.57 5.60
CA TYR A 164 3.15 -8.00 6.87
C TYR A 164 1.84 -7.26 6.75
N LEU A 165 1.01 -7.37 7.78
CA LEU A 165 -0.13 -6.50 8.00
C LEU A 165 0.04 -5.75 9.32
N PHE A 166 -0.01 -4.43 9.23
CA PHE A 166 -0.07 -3.53 10.37
C PHE A 166 -1.52 -3.29 10.69
N ARG A 167 -2.03 -3.97 11.72
CA ARG A 167 -3.39 -3.80 12.21
C ARG A 167 -3.47 -2.51 13.01
N LEU A 168 -4.44 -1.68 12.68
CA LEU A 168 -4.69 -0.40 13.33
C LEU A 168 -5.97 -0.49 14.15
N ASP A 169 -5.87 -0.29 15.46
CA ASP A 169 -7.01 -0.21 16.37
C ASP A 169 -7.00 1.15 17.08
N ALA A 170 -8.16 1.80 17.14
CA ALA A 170 -8.34 3.07 17.84
C ALA A 170 -9.76 3.15 18.40
N GLU A 171 -9.93 3.88 19.50
CA GLU A 171 -11.22 3.98 20.19
C GLU A 171 -12.32 4.50 19.25
N ARG A 172 -13.50 3.87 19.27
CA ARG A 172 -14.70 4.25 18.47
C ARG A 172 -14.43 4.31 16.95
N ARG A 173 -13.39 3.63 16.47
CA ARG A 173 -13.06 3.50 15.04
C ARG A 173 -13.04 2.03 14.66
N LYS A 174 -13.46 1.72 13.43
CA LYS A 174 -13.26 0.36 12.90
C LYS A 174 -11.80 0.13 12.58
N THR A 175 -11.34 -1.07 12.95
CA THR A 175 -10.02 -1.62 12.64
C THR A 175 -9.81 -1.67 11.13
N SER A 176 -8.57 -1.44 10.71
CA SER A 176 -8.10 -1.71 9.35
C SER A 176 -6.69 -2.28 9.39
N PHE A 177 -6.19 -2.68 8.22
CA PHE A 177 -4.80 -3.05 8.02
C PHE A 177 -4.07 -2.04 7.14
N VAL A 178 -2.73 -2.13 7.17
CA VAL A 178 -1.84 -1.53 6.18
C VAL A 178 -0.78 -2.57 5.80
N PRO A 179 -0.67 -2.98 4.52
CA PRO A 179 0.30 -3.98 4.10
C PRO A 179 1.70 -3.40 3.93
N LEU A 180 2.71 -4.22 4.18
CA LEU A 180 4.11 -3.93 3.86
C LEU A 180 4.83 -5.25 3.53
N VAL A 181 5.61 -5.28 2.47
CA VAL A 181 6.52 -6.40 2.18
C VAL A 181 7.86 -6.16 2.87
N ILE A 182 8.33 -7.09 3.68
CA ILE A 182 9.73 -7.09 4.15
C ILE A 182 10.51 -8.04 3.27
N ARG A 183 11.54 -7.51 2.59
CA ARG A 183 12.35 -8.24 1.61
C ARG A 183 13.80 -8.37 2.04
N ASP A 184 14.43 -9.44 1.59
CA ASP A 184 15.87 -9.67 1.71
C ASP A 184 16.49 -9.82 0.32
N HIS A 185 17.38 -8.90 -0.05
CA HIS A 185 18.09 -8.94 -1.33
C HIS A 185 19.14 -10.06 -1.40
N LYS A 186 19.55 -10.62 -0.25
CA LYS A 186 20.53 -11.70 -0.17
C LYS A 186 19.87 -13.08 -0.21
N SER A 187 18.56 -13.14 -0.07
CA SER A 187 17.85 -14.41 -0.04
C SER A 187 18.04 -15.17 -1.37
N LYS A 188 18.35 -16.45 -1.25
CA LYS A 188 18.65 -17.35 -2.37
C LYS A 188 17.51 -18.32 -2.65
N SER A 189 16.29 -18.00 -2.20
CA SER A 189 15.15 -18.90 -2.36
C SER A 189 14.87 -19.17 -3.84
N ALA A 190 14.52 -20.41 -4.16
CA ALA A 190 14.20 -20.82 -5.53
C ALA A 190 12.89 -20.19 -6.05
N ILE A 191 12.02 -19.73 -5.15
CA ILE A 191 10.75 -19.10 -5.48
C ILE A 191 10.84 -17.61 -5.17
N THR A 192 10.45 -16.76 -6.12
CA THR A 192 10.19 -15.34 -5.89
C THR A 192 8.71 -15.05 -6.10
N PHE A 193 8.02 -14.65 -5.03
CA PHE A 193 6.64 -14.21 -5.10
C PHE A 193 6.58 -12.68 -5.24
N ILE A 194 5.83 -12.22 -6.24
CA ILE A 194 5.65 -10.80 -6.55
C ILE A 194 4.24 -10.36 -6.14
N SER A 195 4.14 -9.54 -5.09
CA SER A 195 2.88 -8.89 -4.72
C SER A 195 2.48 -7.84 -5.73
N SER A 196 1.22 -7.90 -6.15
CA SER A 196 0.65 -7.12 -7.24
C SER A 196 0.11 -5.78 -6.75
N VAL A 197 0.94 -5.00 -6.07
CA VAL A 197 0.54 -3.74 -5.41
C VAL A 197 0.08 -2.68 -6.41
N LEU A 198 0.54 -2.72 -7.67
CA LEU A 198 -0.02 -1.92 -8.77
C LEU A 198 -1.50 -2.28 -9.01
N THR A 199 -1.82 -3.57 -9.05
CA THR A 199 -3.21 -4.03 -9.21
C THR A 199 -4.06 -3.67 -8.01
N TRP A 200 -3.53 -3.83 -6.79
CA TRP A 200 -4.24 -3.39 -5.59
C TRP A 200 -4.59 -1.90 -5.67
N GLN A 201 -3.65 -1.09 -6.15
CA GLN A 201 -3.84 0.35 -6.24
C GLN A 201 -4.78 0.78 -7.37
N ALA A 202 -4.79 0.05 -8.49
CA ALA A 202 -5.71 0.28 -9.59
C ALA A 202 -7.18 0.08 -9.17
N TYR A 203 -7.45 -0.88 -8.28
CA TYR A 203 -8.78 -1.17 -7.73
C TYR A 203 -9.11 -0.41 -6.44
N ASN A 204 -8.16 0.35 -5.89
CA ASN A 204 -8.34 1.04 -4.63
C ASN A 204 -9.33 2.21 -4.78
N GLN A 205 -10.56 2.04 -4.27
CA GLN A 205 -11.63 3.05 -4.31
C GLN A 205 -11.55 4.08 -3.18
N TRP A 206 -10.51 4.05 -2.34
CA TRP A 206 -10.37 5.01 -1.26
C TRP A 206 -10.31 6.44 -1.81
N GLY A 207 -11.09 7.34 -1.21
CA GLY A 207 -11.28 8.71 -1.71
C GLY A 207 -12.33 8.86 -2.82
N GLY A 208 -12.97 7.76 -3.25
CA GLY A 208 -14.13 7.79 -4.15
C GLY A 208 -13.83 7.48 -5.61
N SER A 209 -12.57 7.35 -6.02
CA SER A 209 -12.19 7.00 -7.41
C SER A 209 -11.04 5.99 -7.45
N SER A 210 -11.05 5.15 -8.48
CA SER A 210 -9.98 4.20 -8.81
C SER A 210 -9.73 4.19 -10.33
N LEU A 211 -8.74 3.41 -10.78
CA LEU A 211 -8.53 3.16 -12.23
C LEU A 211 -9.56 2.19 -12.81
N TYR A 212 -10.39 1.58 -11.97
CA TYR A 212 -11.45 0.70 -12.42
C TYR A 212 -12.78 1.45 -12.55
N LYS A 213 -13.10 2.34 -11.61
CA LYS A 213 -14.42 2.98 -11.48
C LYS A 213 -14.37 4.35 -10.80
N GLY A 214 -15.27 5.25 -11.18
CA GLY A 214 -15.41 6.59 -10.61
C GLY A 214 -16.34 6.68 -9.39
N PRO A 215 -16.64 7.90 -8.91
CA PRO A 215 -17.45 8.16 -7.72
C PRO A 215 -18.91 7.71 -7.83
N ASP A 216 -19.42 7.51 -9.04
CA ASP A 216 -20.76 7.00 -9.36
C ASP A 216 -20.77 5.47 -9.57
N ALA A 217 -19.68 4.78 -9.24
CA ALA A 217 -19.48 3.34 -9.41
C ALA A 217 -19.47 2.83 -10.86
N LYS A 218 -19.37 3.75 -11.83
CA LYS A 218 -19.29 3.43 -13.26
C LYS A 218 -17.85 3.32 -13.74
N ARG A 219 -17.58 2.51 -14.76
CA ARG A 219 -16.23 2.32 -15.33
C ARG A 219 -15.83 3.50 -16.21
N GLU A 220 -16.82 4.17 -16.79
CA GLU A 220 -16.69 5.27 -17.74
C GLU A 220 -16.19 6.55 -17.05
N SER A 221 -16.44 6.67 -15.75
CA SER A 221 -16.05 7.81 -14.90
C SER A 221 -14.79 7.55 -14.07
N LYS A 222 -14.05 6.47 -14.37
CA LYS A 222 -12.82 6.10 -13.65
C LYS A 222 -11.79 7.24 -13.65
N ALA A 223 -10.92 7.24 -12.64
CA ALA A 223 -9.75 8.10 -12.66
C ALA A 223 -8.78 7.68 -13.77
N LEU A 224 -8.03 8.64 -14.31
CA LEU A 224 -6.96 8.39 -15.29
C LEU A 224 -5.60 8.16 -14.63
N SER A 225 -5.47 8.52 -13.36
CA SER A 225 -4.29 8.29 -12.54
C SER A 225 -4.67 8.14 -11.07
N VAL A 226 -3.84 7.42 -10.30
CA VAL A 226 -3.97 7.26 -8.86
C VAL A 226 -2.60 7.23 -8.19
N THR A 227 -2.49 7.84 -7.00
CA THR A 227 -1.26 7.85 -6.17
C THR A 227 -1.31 6.77 -5.10
N PHE A 228 -0.18 6.17 -4.75
CA PHE A 228 -0.02 5.30 -3.56
C PHE A 228 -0.03 6.07 -2.23
N ASP A 229 -0.08 7.41 -2.25
CA ASP A 229 -0.14 8.24 -1.04
C ASP A 229 -1.56 8.32 -0.46
N ARG A 230 -2.17 7.16 -0.26
CA ARG A 230 -3.51 6.99 0.28
C ARG A 230 -3.70 5.59 0.87
N PRO A 231 -4.58 5.42 1.88
CA PRO A 231 -4.97 4.10 2.37
C PRO A 231 -5.60 3.23 1.29
N TYR A 232 -5.65 1.92 1.53
CA TYR A 232 -6.46 0.99 0.76
C TYR A 232 -7.92 0.98 1.22
N ASP A 233 -8.83 0.76 0.26
CA ASP A 233 -10.23 0.45 0.52
C ASP A 233 -10.42 -0.97 1.12
N GLY A 234 -11.65 -1.48 1.15
CA GLY A 234 -11.96 -2.78 1.75
C GLY A 234 -11.69 -2.86 3.27
N ASP A 235 -10.72 -3.66 3.67
CA ASP A 235 -10.21 -3.79 5.05
C ASP A 235 -8.83 -3.12 5.25
N GLY A 236 -8.31 -2.47 4.21
CA GLY A 236 -7.00 -1.82 4.21
C GLY A 236 -5.84 -2.74 3.78
N ALA A 237 -6.07 -4.04 3.54
CA ALA A 237 -5.04 -5.01 3.16
C ALA A 237 -4.79 -5.09 1.64
N GLY A 238 -5.35 -4.18 0.83
CA GLY A 238 -5.33 -4.30 -0.63
C GLY A 238 -6.03 -5.59 -1.08
N GLN A 239 -5.42 -6.33 -2.01
CA GLN A 239 -5.92 -7.66 -2.40
C GLN A 239 -5.18 -8.83 -1.72
N LEU A 240 -4.28 -8.55 -0.77
CA LEU A 240 -3.40 -9.54 -0.15
C LEU A 240 -4.18 -10.72 0.44
N ARG A 241 -5.18 -10.47 1.29
CA ARG A 241 -5.85 -11.52 2.07
C ARG A 241 -6.60 -12.55 1.23
N TYR A 242 -7.08 -12.19 0.04
CA TYR A 242 -7.94 -13.05 -0.79
C TYR A 242 -7.35 -13.41 -2.15
N MET A 243 -6.47 -12.60 -2.74
CA MET A 243 -5.82 -12.92 -4.02
C MET A 243 -4.42 -13.52 -3.87
N GLU A 244 -3.70 -13.27 -2.78
CA GLU A 244 -2.28 -13.66 -2.68
C GLU A 244 -2.01 -14.60 -1.51
N PHE A 245 -2.54 -14.26 -0.33
CA PHE A 245 -2.24 -14.96 0.90
C PHE A 245 -2.66 -16.43 0.92
N PRO A 246 -3.78 -16.87 0.30
CA PRO A 246 -4.09 -18.31 0.23
C PRO A 246 -2.97 -19.16 -0.38
N ALA A 247 -2.34 -18.67 -1.46
CA ALA A 247 -1.22 -19.36 -2.10
C ALA A 247 0.05 -19.32 -1.22
N LEU A 248 0.36 -18.17 -0.63
CA LEU A 248 1.51 -18.01 0.27
C LEU A 248 1.38 -18.88 1.53
N TYR A 249 0.18 -18.95 2.10
CA TYR A 249 -0.13 -19.81 3.24
C TYR A 249 0.14 -21.28 2.92
N LEU A 250 -0.31 -21.76 1.75
CA LEU A 250 -0.07 -23.14 1.32
C LEU A 250 1.40 -23.41 1.02
N ALA A 251 2.10 -22.45 0.42
CA ALA A 251 3.52 -22.55 0.14
C ALA A 251 4.35 -22.62 1.43
N GLU A 252 4.08 -21.75 2.40
CA GLU A 252 4.74 -21.80 3.71
C GLU A 252 4.36 -23.07 4.49
N LYS A 253 3.11 -23.53 4.41
CA LYS A 253 2.67 -24.81 5.00
C LYS A 253 3.45 -26.00 4.43
N ALA A 254 3.78 -25.96 3.14
CA ALA A 254 4.61 -26.97 2.47
C ALA A 254 6.12 -26.81 2.77
N GLY A 255 6.51 -25.80 3.54
CA GLY A 255 7.91 -25.52 3.88
C GLY A 255 8.71 -24.85 2.78
N HIS A 256 8.05 -24.27 1.76
CA HIS A 256 8.75 -23.55 0.71
C HIS A 256 9.34 -22.24 1.23
N GLU A 257 10.61 -22.01 0.89
CA GLU A 257 11.29 -20.73 1.09
C GLU A 257 10.95 -19.79 -0.08
N ILE A 258 10.63 -18.54 0.24
CA ILE A 258 10.10 -17.57 -0.71
C ILE A 258 10.86 -16.26 -0.56
N ASN A 259 11.32 -15.71 -1.69
CA ASN A 259 11.71 -14.30 -1.78
C ASN A 259 10.43 -13.48 -1.98
N TYR A 260 10.18 -12.51 -1.12
CA TYR A 260 9.01 -11.62 -1.23
C TYR A 260 9.47 -10.30 -1.83
N ILE A 261 8.85 -9.89 -2.95
CA ILE A 261 9.03 -8.56 -3.53
C ILE A 261 7.66 -8.01 -3.96
N THR A 262 7.61 -6.72 -4.27
CA THR A 262 6.48 -6.10 -4.95
C THR A 262 6.76 -5.91 -6.43
N ASP A 263 5.73 -5.73 -7.25
CA ASP A 263 5.88 -5.33 -8.66
C ASP A 263 6.67 -4.01 -8.82
N LEU A 264 6.57 -3.07 -7.87
CA LEU A 264 7.37 -1.85 -7.82
C LEU A 264 8.85 -2.10 -7.51
N ASP A 265 9.16 -3.11 -6.68
CA ASP A 265 10.56 -3.52 -6.48
C ASP A 265 11.15 -4.04 -7.80
N LEU A 266 10.40 -4.87 -8.54
CA LEU A 266 10.83 -5.41 -9.82
C LEU A 266 10.91 -4.34 -10.93
N ASP A 267 9.99 -3.37 -10.93
CA ASP A 267 10.12 -2.19 -11.80
C ASP A 267 11.44 -1.47 -11.50
N SER A 268 11.73 -1.20 -10.21
CA SER A 268 12.90 -0.44 -9.80
C SER A 268 14.22 -1.16 -10.09
N ASP A 269 14.28 -2.47 -9.82
CA ASP A 269 15.44 -3.34 -9.95
C ASP A 269 15.09 -4.67 -10.63
N PRO A 270 15.23 -4.75 -11.97
CA PRO A 270 15.05 -5.99 -12.73
C PRO A 270 15.98 -7.14 -12.32
N THR A 271 17.07 -6.85 -11.60
CA THR A 271 18.04 -7.89 -11.20
C THR A 271 17.56 -8.73 -10.01
N ALA A 272 16.47 -8.32 -9.35
CA ALA A 272 15.83 -9.05 -8.26
C ALA A 272 15.42 -10.49 -8.63
N LEU A 273 15.31 -10.81 -9.92
CA LEU A 273 14.97 -12.16 -10.41
C LEU A 273 16.19 -13.04 -10.73
N ARG A 274 17.44 -12.53 -10.66
CA ARG A 274 18.62 -13.27 -11.13
C ARG A 274 18.86 -14.60 -10.41
N ASN A 275 18.48 -14.70 -9.14
CA ASN A 275 18.74 -15.87 -8.31
C ASN A 275 17.51 -16.78 -8.13
N THR A 276 16.39 -16.47 -8.80
CA THR A 276 15.17 -17.26 -8.70
C THR A 276 15.17 -18.42 -9.69
N LYS A 277 14.38 -19.45 -9.41
CA LYS A 277 14.06 -20.56 -10.34
C LYS A 277 12.60 -20.52 -10.80
N SER A 278 11.73 -19.88 -10.02
CA SER A 278 10.32 -19.70 -10.33
C SER A 278 9.83 -18.33 -9.88
N ILE A 279 9.27 -17.57 -10.82
CA ILE A 279 8.58 -16.32 -10.57
C ILE A 279 7.10 -16.67 -10.36
N VAL A 280 6.51 -16.19 -9.26
CA VAL A 280 5.12 -16.45 -8.93
C VAL A 280 4.37 -15.13 -8.75
N VAL A 281 3.22 -14.99 -9.39
CA VAL A 281 2.25 -13.92 -9.13
C VAL A 281 0.96 -14.52 -8.60
N GLY A 282 0.26 -13.79 -7.72
CA GLY A 282 -0.98 -14.24 -7.11
C GLY A 282 -2.18 -14.27 -8.05
N GLY A 283 -3.37 -14.42 -7.47
CA GLY A 283 -4.64 -14.59 -8.17
C GLY A 283 -5.12 -13.38 -8.99
N HIS A 284 -4.46 -12.22 -8.86
CA HIS A 284 -4.82 -11.03 -9.63
C HIS A 284 -3.63 -10.08 -9.79
N SER A 285 -2.91 -10.22 -10.91
CA SER A 285 -1.75 -9.40 -11.27
C SER A 285 -1.97 -8.70 -12.61
N GLU A 286 -2.94 -7.80 -12.67
CA GLU A 286 -3.48 -7.24 -13.91
C GLU A 286 -2.66 -6.07 -14.49
N TYR A 287 -2.05 -5.24 -13.64
CA TYR A 287 -1.41 -3.98 -14.04
C TYR A 287 0.11 -4.03 -13.90
N TRP A 288 0.83 -3.97 -15.01
CA TRP A 288 2.29 -4.08 -15.05
C TRP A 288 2.96 -2.88 -15.71
N THR A 289 4.16 -2.53 -15.22
CA THR A 289 5.03 -1.58 -15.91
C THR A 289 5.77 -2.26 -17.07
N GLU A 290 6.32 -1.46 -17.97
CA GLU A 290 7.12 -2.01 -19.08
C GLU A 290 8.44 -2.65 -18.61
N ARG A 291 9.07 -2.07 -17.59
CA ARG A 291 10.31 -2.63 -17.02
C ARG A 291 10.05 -3.97 -16.36
N MET A 292 8.95 -4.10 -15.60
CA MET A 292 8.52 -5.35 -14.99
C MET A 292 8.26 -6.43 -16.06
N ARG A 293 7.45 -6.12 -17.08
CA ARG A 293 7.15 -7.07 -18.17
C ARG A 293 8.43 -7.58 -18.84
N ARG A 294 9.35 -6.68 -19.20
CA ARG A 294 10.64 -7.07 -19.79
C ARG A 294 11.50 -7.94 -18.88
N ALA A 295 11.51 -7.66 -17.57
CA ALA A 295 12.26 -8.45 -16.60
C ALA A 295 11.74 -9.89 -16.50
N ILE A 296 10.41 -10.06 -16.56
CA ILE A 296 9.77 -11.38 -16.58
C ILE A 296 10.05 -12.09 -17.91
N ASP A 297 9.82 -11.45 -19.05
CA ASP A 297 10.09 -12.06 -20.37
C ASP A 297 11.56 -12.52 -20.46
N THR A 298 12.51 -11.66 -20.09
CA THR A 298 13.95 -11.99 -20.12
C THR A 298 14.29 -13.16 -19.18
N SER A 299 13.60 -13.26 -18.05
CA SER A 299 13.80 -14.38 -17.12
C SER A 299 13.27 -15.68 -17.70
N VAL A 300 12.09 -15.65 -18.31
CA VAL A 300 11.48 -16.81 -18.98
C VAL A 300 12.33 -17.27 -20.17
N ASP A 301 12.84 -16.36 -20.99
CA ASP A 301 13.75 -16.66 -22.10
C ASP A 301 15.05 -17.36 -21.64
N ARG A 302 15.43 -17.18 -20.36
CA ARG A 302 16.59 -17.84 -19.73
C ARG A 302 16.24 -19.15 -19.04
N GLY A 303 15.00 -19.63 -19.16
CA GLY A 303 14.53 -20.89 -18.56
C GLY A 303 14.06 -20.77 -17.11
N ILE A 304 13.77 -19.56 -16.62
CA ILE A 304 13.10 -19.38 -15.32
C ILE A 304 11.60 -19.66 -15.48
N ASN A 305 11.03 -20.45 -14.58
CA ASN A 305 9.60 -20.76 -14.63
C ASN A 305 8.78 -19.52 -14.27
N PHE A 306 7.67 -19.31 -14.96
CA PHE A 306 6.67 -18.30 -14.58
C PHE A 306 5.35 -18.97 -14.23
N VAL A 307 4.86 -18.71 -13.01
CA VAL A 307 3.63 -19.27 -12.47
C VAL A 307 2.65 -18.14 -12.18
N ALA A 308 1.60 -18.06 -13.01
CA ALA A 308 0.48 -17.16 -12.79
C ALA A 308 -0.68 -17.93 -12.14
N LEU A 309 -1.06 -17.55 -10.92
CA LEU A 309 -2.10 -18.25 -10.14
C LEU A 309 -3.50 -17.64 -10.33
N GLY A 310 -3.71 -16.85 -11.39
CA GLY A 310 -4.95 -16.11 -11.63
C GLY A 310 -5.16 -15.69 -13.08
N GLY A 311 -6.34 -15.13 -13.35
CA GLY A 311 -6.73 -14.59 -14.65
C GLY A 311 -6.35 -13.13 -14.85
N ASN A 312 -6.47 -12.63 -16.08
CA ASN A 312 -6.10 -11.26 -16.49
C ASN A 312 -4.66 -10.87 -16.12
N THR A 313 -3.77 -11.84 -15.93
CA THR A 313 -2.38 -11.56 -15.54
C THR A 313 -1.68 -10.76 -16.65
N GLY A 314 -1.07 -9.63 -16.28
CA GLY A 314 -0.38 -8.76 -17.22
C GLY A 314 -1.28 -8.21 -18.33
N TYR A 315 -2.56 -7.94 -18.05
CA TYR A 315 -3.52 -7.43 -19.05
C TYR A 315 -3.28 -5.95 -19.42
N ASN A 316 -2.98 -5.12 -18.43
CA ASN A 316 -2.79 -3.68 -18.58
C ASN A 316 -1.32 -3.27 -18.44
N LYS A 317 -0.81 -2.50 -19.40
CA LYS A 317 0.42 -1.73 -19.30
C LYS A 317 0.12 -0.39 -18.64
N ILE A 318 0.96 0.02 -17.70
CA ILE A 318 0.88 1.35 -17.05
C ILE A 318 2.24 2.06 -17.04
N THR A 319 2.21 3.36 -16.79
CA THR A 319 3.37 4.14 -16.36
C THR A 319 3.30 4.36 -14.85
N TYR A 320 4.44 4.28 -14.16
CA TYR A 320 4.59 4.61 -12.75
C TYR A 320 5.64 5.72 -12.59
N ASP A 321 5.28 6.81 -11.91
CA ASP A 321 6.20 7.86 -11.52
C ASP A 321 6.60 7.67 -10.05
N PRO A 322 7.87 7.32 -9.75
CA PRO A 322 8.32 7.08 -8.38
C PRO A 322 8.41 8.36 -7.54
N LYS A 323 8.49 9.56 -8.15
CA LYS A 323 8.57 10.83 -7.40
C LYS A 323 7.22 11.21 -6.81
N THR A 324 6.17 11.03 -7.58
CA THR A 324 4.78 11.32 -7.18
C THR A 324 4.02 10.08 -6.71
N ARG A 325 4.69 8.91 -6.73
CA ARG A 325 4.14 7.59 -6.42
C ARG A 325 2.81 7.35 -7.15
N THR A 326 2.72 7.78 -8.40
CA THR A 326 1.48 7.82 -9.18
C THR A 326 1.55 6.88 -10.37
N MET A 327 0.48 6.11 -10.59
CA MET A 327 0.29 5.30 -11.79
C MET A 327 -0.73 5.93 -12.74
N SER A 328 -0.49 5.81 -14.03
CA SER A 328 -1.30 6.41 -15.11
C SER A 328 -1.07 5.69 -16.46
N ASN A 329 -1.65 6.23 -17.55
CA ASN A 329 -1.42 5.79 -18.93
C ASN A 329 -1.72 4.31 -19.16
N ILE A 330 -2.92 3.89 -18.78
CA ILE A 330 -3.37 2.51 -18.94
C ILE A 330 -3.60 2.22 -20.42
N VAL A 331 -2.91 1.23 -20.95
CA VAL A 331 -3.15 0.69 -22.31
C VAL A 331 -3.04 -0.82 -22.23
N MET A 332 -3.89 -1.56 -22.95
CA MET A 332 -3.79 -3.02 -22.93
C MET A 332 -2.51 -3.47 -23.62
N TRP A 333 -1.89 -4.54 -23.12
CA TRP A 333 -0.68 -5.08 -23.74
C TRP A 333 -0.91 -5.59 -25.18
N ARG A 334 -2.13 -6.08 -25.45
CA ARG A 334 -2.61 -6.51 -26.76
C ARG A 334 -3.04 -5.36 -27.70
N ASP A 335 -3.04 -4.12 -27.23
CA ASP A 335 -3.46 -2.97 -28.04
C ASP A 335 -2.59 -2.84 -29.32
N PRO A 336 -3.16 -2.45 -30.48
CA PRO A 336 -2.41 -2.29 -31.72
C PRO A 336 -1.22 -1.31 -31.66
N SER A 337 -1.19 -0.40 -30.68
CA SER A 337 -0.08 0.51 -30.40
C SER A 337 1.06 -0.13 -29.58
N VAL A 338 0.79 -1.23 -28.86
CA VAL A 338 1.76 -1.93 -27.99
C VAL A 338 2.21 -3.25 -28.61
N ARG A 339 1.29 -4.01 -29.22
CA ARG A 339 1.52 -5.28 -29.95
C ARG A 339 2.31 -6.32 -29.16
N LYS A 340 2.07 -6.42 -27.86
CA LYS A 340 2.76 -7.38 -26.98
C LYS A 340 1.77 -8.10 -26.07
N PRO A 341 0.80 -8.84 -26.65
CA PRO A 341 -0.25 -9.49 -25.86
C PRO A 341 0.36 -10.40 -24.78
N GLU A 342 -0.33 -10.45 -23.65
CA GLU A 342 -0.01 -11.31 -22.51
C GLU A 342 0.00 -12.80 -22.89
N SER A 343 -0.77 -13.22 -23.89
CA SER A 343 -0.78 -14.60 -24.40
C SER A 343 0.57 -15.07 -24.95
N LEU A 344 1.44 -14.16 -25.43
CA LEU A 344 2.81 -14.52 -25.84
C LEU A 344 3.70 -14.93 -24.65
N LEU A 345 3.35 -14.49 -23.44
CA LEU A 345 4.06 -14.85 -22.21
C LEU A 345 3.35 -15.99 -21.47
N LEU A 346 2.03 -15.92 -21.36
CA LEU A 346 1.23 -16.84 -20.55
C LEU A 346 0.78 -18.09 -21.28
N GLY A 347 0.78 -18.09 -22.62
CA GLY A 347 0.17 -19.15 -23.42
C GLY A 347 -1.36 -19.20 -23.35
N ALA A 348 -2.01 -18.27 -22.64
CA ALA A 348 -3.45 -18.17 -22.47
C ALA A 348 -3.90 -16.69 -22.49
N GLN A 349 -5.19 -16.46 -22.77
CA GLN A 349 -5.84 -15.15 -22.76
C GLN A 349 -6.69 -14.92 -21.52
#